data_AF-A0A5J6LHE4-F1
#
_entry.id   AF-A0A5J6LHE4-F1
#
_cell.length_a   1.000
_cell.length_b   1.000
_cell.length_c   1.000
_cell.angle_alpha   90.00
_cell.angle_beta   90.00
_cell.angle_gamma   90.00
#
_symmetry.space_group_name_H-M   'P 1'
#
loop_
_entity.id
_entity.type
_entity.pdbx_description
1 polymer ?
#
loop_
_entity_poly.entity_id
_entity_poly.type
_entity_poly.pdbx_seq_one_letter_code
_entity_poly.pdbx_strand_id
1 'polypeptide(L)'
;MVIKVDKKVIRQDPFLRICMKTGIPLSIIAVISLWTGQSIGSAVLGMLFIVSASLAIVIGLAYNIRFVMLSIREVRRQQAEENSKR
;
A
#
# COMPACT_ATOMS: atom_id res chain seq x y z
N MET A 1 11.36 6.29 -24.91
CA MET A 1 10.17 7.00 -24.42
C MET A 1 10.10 6.82 -22.90
N VAL A 2 10.58 7.79 -22.12
CA VAL A 2 10.54 7.69 -20.64
C VAL A 2 9.18 8.20 -20.21
N ILE A 3 8.25 7.28 -19.95
CA ILE A 3 6.93 7.60 -19.41
C ILE A 3 7.15 8.14 -17.99
N LYS A 4 7.14 9.47 -17.83
CA LYS A 4 7.14 10.10 -16.51
C LYS A 4 5.73 9.94 -15.95
N VAL A 5 5.51 8.84 -15.25
CA VAL A 5 4.34 8.69 -14.39
C VAL A 5 4.40 9.81 -13.36
N ASP A 6 3.44 10.73 -13.38
CA ASP A 6 3.37 11.79 -12.38
C ASP A 6 2.91 11.17 -11.05
N LYS A 7 3.89 10.70 -10.28
CA LYS A 7 3.69 10.07 -8.98
C LYS A 7 2.97 11.00 -8.01
N LYS A 8 2.97 12.33 -8.23
CA LYS A 8 2.29 13.28 -7.34
C LYS A 8 0.78 13.17 -7.44
N VAL A 9 0.24 12.90 -8.63
CA VAL A 9 -1.21 12.74 -8.83
C VAL A 9 -1.70 11.45 -8.18
N ILE A 10 -0.97 10.35 -8.36
CA ILE A 10 -1.31 9.05 -7.77
C ILE A 10 -1.25 9.11 -6.23
N ARG A 11 -0.31 9.89 -5.68
CA ARG A 11 -0.12 10.03 -4.23
C ARG A 11 -1.13 10.96 -3.55
N GLN A 12 -1.94 11.70 -4.31
CA GLN A 12 -3.03 12.54 -3.79
C GLN A 12 -4.33 11.77 -3.57
N ASP A 13 -4.45 10.54 -4.06
CA ASP A 13 -5.67 9.74 -3.87
C ASP A 13 -5.91 9.49 -2.36
N PRO A 14 -7.08 9.90 -1.81
CA PRO A 14 -7.34 9.84 -0.39
C PRO A 14 -7.39 8.39 0.13
N PHE A 15 -7.75 7.42 -0.72
CA PHE A 15 -7.76 6.00 -0.37
C PHE A 15 -6.33 5.48 -0.19
N LEU A 16 -5.41 5.81 -1.11
CA LEU A 16 -3.99 5.46 -0.96
C LEU A 16 -3.41 6.05 0.33
N ARG A 17 -3.77 7.29 0.64
CA ARG A 17 -3.27 7.99 1.83
C ARG A 17 -3.80 7.38 3.13
N ILE A 18 -5.05 6.93 3.15
CA ILE A 18 -5.64 6.19 4.27
C ILE A 18 -4.91 4.85 4.42
N CYS A 19 -4.76 4.07 3.34
CA CYS A 19 -4.04 2.80 3.37
C CYS A 19 -2.61 2.94 3.89
N MET A 20 -1.89 4.01 3.52
CA MET A 20 -0.56 4.27 4.09
C MET A 20 -0.65 4.63 5.58
N LYS A 21 -1.58 5.50 5.98
CA LYS A 21 -1.72 5.93 7.38
C LYS A 21 -2.18 4.82 8.31
N THR A 22 -2.91 3.82 7.82
CA THR A 22 -3.38 2.69 8.63
C THR A 22 -2.47 1.47 8.50
N GLY A 23 -2.03 1.15 7.29
CA GLY A 23 -1.19 -0.02 7.01
C GLY A 23 0.22 0.09 7.57
N ILE A 24 0.83 1.28 7.59
CA ILE A 24 2.20 1.46 8.11
C ILE A 24 2.23 1.28 9.64
N PRO A 25 1.40 1.97 10.45
CA PRO A 25 1.37 1.73 11.90
C PRO A 25 1.02 0.29 12.25
N LEU A 26 0.09 -0.32 11.51
CA LEU A 26 -0.35 -1.69 11.77
C LEU A 26 0.73 -2.73 11.50
N SER A 27 1.53 -2.54 10.45
CA SER A 27 2.68 -3.40 10.16
C SER A 27 3.81 -3.23 11.19
N ILE A 28 4.03 -2.00 11.69
CA ILE A 28 4.95 -1.76 12.81
C ILE A 28 4.49 -2.52 14.06
N ILE A 29 3.20 -2.42 14.42
CA ILE A 29 2.62 -3.14 15.57
C ILE A 29 2.78 -4.65 15.39
N ALA A 30 2.53 -5.18 14.19
CA ALA A 30 2.71 -6.60 13.90
C ALA A 30 4.16 -7.05 14.13
N VAL A 31 5.14 -6.31 13.61
CA VAL A 31 6.57 -6.63 13.78
C VAL A 31 6.99 -6.59 15.25
N ILE A 32 6.55 -5.56 16.00
CA ILE A 32 6.84 -5.46 17.44
C ILE A 32 6.20 -6.62 18.20
N SER A 33 4.94 -6.96 17.88
CA SER A 33 4.22 -8.07 18.52
C SER A 33 4.87 -9.42 18.23
N LEU A 34 5.40 -9.61 17.00
CA LEU A 34 6.14 -10.82 16.65
C LEU A 34 7.43 -10.95 17.46
N TRP A 35 8.20 -9.86 17.52
CA TRP A 35 9.49 -9.86 18.20
C TRP A 35 9.34 -10.08 19.70
N THR A 36 8.43 -9.33 20.33
CA THR A 36 8.13 -9.46 21.77
C THR A 36 7.47 -10.79 22.10
N GLY A 37 6.58 -11.28 21.23
CA GLY A 37 5.95 -12.60 21.37
C GLY A 37 6.96 -13.74 21.33
N GLN A 38 7.95 -13.66 20.42
CA GLN A 38 9.04 -14.63 20.35
C GLN A 38 9.95 -14.59 21.58
N SER A 39 10.32 -13.40 22.08
CA SER A 39 11.21 -13.29 23.24
C SER A 39 10.57 -13.75 24.56
N ILE A 40 9.25 -13.56 24.71
CA ILE A 40 8.54 -13.81 25.97
C ILE A 40 7.78 -15.15 25.95
N GLY A 41 7.58 -15.76 24.76
CA GLY A 41 6.84 -17.01 24.61
C GLY A 41 5.33 -16.88 24.85
N SER A 42 4.77 -15.67 24.72
CA SER A 42 3.35 -15.41 25.00
C SER A 42 2.47 -15.71 23.79
N ALA A 43 1.51 -16.63 23.97
CA ALA A 43 0.52 -16.98 22.94
C ALA A 43 -0.37 -15.79 22.53
N VAL A 44 -0.64 -14.85 23.44
CA VAL A 44 -1.47 -13.67 23.18
C VAL A 44 -0.81 -12.74 22.17
N LEU A 45 0.52 -12.53 22.28
CA LEU A 45 1.29 -11.72 21.35
C LEU A 45 1.40 -12.39 19.96
N GLY A 46 1.43 -13.72 19.91
CA GLY A 46 1.34 -14.48 18.67
C GLY A 46 0.00 -14.27 17.96
N MET A 47 -1.12 -14.29 18.70
CA MET A 47 -2.44 -14.04 18.14
C MET A 47 -2.60 -12.59 17.65
N LEU A 48 -2.12 -11.62 18.42
CA LEU A 48 -2.07 -10.21 18.02
C LEU A 48 -1.26 -10.00 16.74
N PHE A 49 -0.12 -10.67 16.60
CA PHE A 49 0.67 -10.64 15.37
C PHE A 49 -0.14 -11.16 14.18
N ILE A 50 -0.78 -12.33 14.30
CA ILE A 50 -1.53 -12.94 13.19
C ILE A 50 -2.62 -11.99 12.71
N VAL A 51 -3.44 -11.46 13.62
CA VAL A 51 -4.54 -10.55 13.26
C VAL A 51 -4.01 -9.26 12.62
N SER A 52 -2.99 -8.65 13.23
CA SER A 52 -2.41 -7.39 12.74
C SER A 52 -1.74 -7.57 11.37
N ALA A 53 -1.01 -8.68 11.19
CA ALA A 53 -0.34 -9.02 9.95
C ALA A 53 -1.35 -9.33 8.83
N SER A 54 -2.40 -10.11 9.10
CA SER A 54 -3.46 -10.39 8.12
C SER A 54 -4.13 -9.10 7.64
N LEU A 55 -4.48 -8.20 8.56
CA LEU A 55 -5.05 -6.90 8.21
C LEU A 55 -4.06 -6.03 7.42
N ALA A 56 -2.79 -6.00 7.81
CA ALA A 56 -1.76 -5.24 7.09
C ALA A 56 -1.56 -5.76 5.66
N ILE A 57 -1.61 -7.08 5.46
CA ILE A 57 -1.53 -7.71 4.13
C ILE A 57 -2.73 -7.30 3.27
N VAL A 58 -3.95 -7.35 3.81
CA VAL A 58 -5.16 -6.95 3.07
C VAL A 58 -5.10 -5.47 2.67
N ILE A 59 -4.68 -4.59 3.58
CA ILE A 59 -4.50 -3.16 3.30
C ILE A 59 -3.40 -2.95 2.24
N GLY A 60 -2.29 -3.68 2.32
CA GLY A 60 -1.20 -3.63 1.35
C GLY A 60 -1.61 -4.10 -0.05
N LEU A 61 -2.41 -5.15 -0.14
CA LEU A 61 -2.99 -5.63 -1.40
C LEU A 61 -3.94 -4.58 -2.00
N ALA A 62 -4.86 -4.04 -1.20
CA ALA A 62 -5.77 -2.99 -1.65
C ALA A 62 -5.03 -1.75 -2.15
N TYR A 63 -3.98 -1.34 -1.44
CA TYR A 63 -3.09 -0.24 -1.86
C TYR A 63 -2.44 -0.53 -3.22
N ASN A 64 -1.83 -1.70 -3.38
CA ASN A 64 -1.13 -2.07 -4.62
C ASN A 64 -2.08 -2.15 -5.83
N ILE A 65 -3.27 -2.74 -5.66
CA ILE A 65 -4.27 -2.82 -6.74
C ILE A 65 -4.70 -1.41 -7.18
N ARG A 66 -5.02 -0.53 -6.22
CA ARG A 66 -5.43 0.84 -6.52
C ARG A 66 -4.31 1.63 -7.19
N PHE A 67 -3.08 1.47 -6.72
CA PHE A 67 -1.90 2.09 -7.30
C PHE A 67 -1.68 1.65 -8.76
N VAL A 68 -1.77 0.35 -9.05
CA VAL A 68 -1.65 -0.18 -10.43
C VAL A 68 -2.77 0.34 -11.32
N MET A 69 -4.02 0.34 -10.84
CA MET A 69 -5.16 0.88 -11.59
C MET A 69 -4.97 2.36 -11.96
N LEU A 70 -4.53 3.19 -11.02
CA LEU A 70 -4.23 4.60 -11.28
C LEU A 70 -3.05 4.78 -12.23
N SER A 71 -2.01 3.98 -12.08
CA SER A 71 -0.84 4.00 -12.97
C SER A 71 -1.23 3.68 -14.41
N ILE A 72 -2.06 2.65 -14.63
CA ILE A 72 -2.55 2.29 -15.97
C ILE A 72 -3.42 3.42 -16.57
N ARG A 73 -4.28 4.05 -15.76
CA ARG A 73 -5.11 5.17 -16.22
C ARG A 73 -4.27 6.37 -16.66
N GLU A 74 -3.26 6.74 -15.88
CA GLU A 74 -2.35 7.83 -16.24
C GLU A 74 -1.55 7.51 -17.51
N VAL A 75 -1.05 6.28 -17.66
CA VAL A 75 -0.35 5.85 -18.88
C VAL A 75 -1.24 5.97 -20.12
N ARG A 76 -2.51 5.53 -20.03
CA ARG A 76 -3.47 5.67 -21.14
C ARG A 76 -3.78 7.13 -21.46
N ARG A 77 -3.89 8.00 -20.46
CA ARG A 77 -4.12 9.44 -20.65
C ARG A 77 -2.95 10.10 -21.39
N GLN A 78 -1.73 9.80 -20.98
CA GLN A 78 -0.51 10.32 -21.63
C GLN A 78 -0.42 9.87 -23.10
N GLN A 79 -0.73 8.61 -23.39
CA GLN A 79 -0.75 8.10 -24.78
C GLN A 79 -1.81 8.79 -25.65
N ALA A 80 -3.00 9.08 -25.11
CA ALA A 80 -4.05 9.79 -25.84
C ALA A 80 -3.69 11.27 -26.10
N GLU A 81 -3.08 11.95 -25.12
CA GLU A 81 -2.60 13.33 -25.29
C GLU A 81 -1.47 13.43 -26.33
N GLU A 82 -0.60 12.42 -26.42
CA GLU A 82 0.48 12.39 -27.41
C GLU A 82 -0.02 12.13 -28.83
N ASN A 83 -0.97 11.21 -29.01
CA ASN A 83 -1.60 10.97 -30.31
C ASN A 83 -2.43 12.17 -30.80
N SER A 84 -2.99 12.99 -29.91
CA SER A 84 -3.73 14.21 -30.29
C SER A 84 -2.84 15.39 -30.67
N LYS A 85 -1.53 15.33 -30.36
CA LYS A 85 -0.54 16.36 -30.70
C LYS A 85 0.29 16.03 -31.95
N ARG A 86 0.14 14.82 -32.50
CA ARG A 86 0.67 14.42 -33.81
C ARG A 86 -0.36 14.65 -34.90
#